data_AF-A0A958QYC5-F1
#
_entry.id   AF-A0A958QYC5-F1
#
_cell.length_a   1.000
_cell.length_b   1.000
_cell.length_c   1.000
_cell.angle_alpha   90.00
_cell.angle_beta   90.00
_cell.angle_gamma   90.00
#
_symmetry.space_group_name_H-M   'P 1'
#
loop_
_entity.id
_entity.type
_entity.pdbx_description
1 polymer ?
#
loop_
_entity_poly.entity_id
_entity_poly.type
_entity_poly.pdbx_seq_one_letter_code
_entity_poly.pdbx_strand_id
1 'polypeptide(L)' 'MSYLVSARKFRPQTFGSIVGQDHVSIPLANAIARNRVPHALLLTGPRGVGKTSCARVFAKALNCTGRSIDS' A
#
# COMPACT_ATOMS: atom_id res chain seq x y z
N MET A 1 -10.11 -15.20 -22.89
CA MET A 1 -10.57 -15.50 -21.51
C MET A 1 -9.35 -15.83 -20.66
N SER A 2 -8.77 -14.86 -19.95
CA SER A 2 -7.54 -15.08 -19.16
C SER A 2 -7.89 -15.55 -17.75
N TYR A 3 -7.43 -16.75 -17.39
CA TYR A 3 -7.58 -17.29 -16.04
C TYR A 3 -6.75 -16.47 -15.04
N LEU A 4 -7.43 -15.82 -14.09
CA LEU A 4 -6.81 -14.98 -13.07
C LEU A 4 -6.88 -15.69 -11.71
N VAL A 5 -5.72 -16.07 -11.19
CA VAL A 5 -5.60 -16.70 -9.87
C VAL A 5 -6.14 -15.77 -8.79
N SER A 6 -6.94 -16.30 -7.84
CA SER A 6 -7.58 -15.52 -6.77
C SER A 6 -6.61 -14.63 -5.99
N ALA A 7 -5.38 -15.10 -5.74
CA ALA A 7 -4.33 -14.33 -5.08
C ALA A 7 -3.92 -13.03 -5.82
N ARG A 8 -4.16 -12.96 -7.14
CA ARG A 8 -4.00 -11.72 -7.92
C ARG A 8 -5.28 -10.90 -7.93
N LYS A 9 -6.44 -11.56 -8.04
CA LYS A 9 -7.76 -10.90 -8.09
C LYS A 9 -8.05 -10.09 -6.81
N PHE A 10 -7.69 -10.61 -5.64
CA PHE A 10 -7.98 -9.97 -4.34
C PHE A 10 -6.79 -9.20 -3.75
N ARG A 11 -5.74 -8.92 -4.54
CA ARG A 11 -4.57 -8.21 -4.01
C ARG A 11 -4.95 -6.74 -3.75
N PRO A 12 -4.80 -6.24 -2.51
CA PRO A 12 -5.25 -4.91 -2.14
C PRO A 12 -4.56 -3.84 -2.99
N GLN A 13 -5.35 -2.84 -3.38
CA GLN A 13 -4.93 -1.73 -4.26
C GLN A 13 -4.84 -0.40 -3.51
N THR A 14 -5.41 -0.33 -2.32
CA THR A 14 -5.56 0.87 -1.48
C THR A 14 -5.21 0.53 -0.03
N PHE A 15 -4.88 1.52 0.79
CA PHE A 15 -4.59 1.28 2.21
C PHE A 15 -5.79 0.69 2.96
N GLY A 16 -7.02 1.12 2.63
CA GLY A 16 -8.25 0.60 3.24
C GLY A 16 -8.66 -0.81 2.81
N SER A 17 -8.01 -1.39 1.78
CA SER A 17 -8.23 -2.80 1.41
C SER A 17 -7.23 -3.75 2.08
N ILE A 18 -6.27 -3.23 2.84
CA ILE A 18 -5.34 -4.04 3.63
C ILE A 18 -6.06 -4.42 4.93
N VAL A 19 -6.31 -5.72 5.12
CA VAL A 19 -7.03 -6.22 6.30
C VAL A 19 -6.08 -6.42 7.48
N GLY A 20 -6.45 -5.88 8.64
CA GLY A 20 -5.82 -6.20 9.93
C GLY A 20 -4.43 -5.60 10.17
N GLN A 21 -4.00 -4.62 9.37
CA GLN A 21 -2.69 -3.98 9.47
C GLN A 21 -2.81 -2.46 9.65
N ASP A 22 -3.80 -2.01 10.45
CA ASP A 22 -4.11 -0.58 10.64
C ASP A 22 -2.95 0.20 11.26
N HIS A 23 -2.22 -0.44 12.16
CA HIS A 23 -1.00 0.07 12.79
C HIS A 23 0.14 0.34 11.80
N VAL A 24 0.09 -0.23 10.59
CA VAL A 24 1.05 0.04 9.51
C VAL A 24 0.45 0.92 8.42
N SER A 25 -0.81 0.68 8.04
CA SER A 25 -1.47 1.40 6.95
C SER A 25 -1.72 2.87 7.30
N ILE A 26 -2.14 3.18 8.53
CA ILE A 26 -2.44 4.55 8.98
C ILE A 26 -1.18 5.43 9.01
N PRO A 27 -0.05 5.03 9.64
CA PRO A 27 1.16 5.84 9.61
C PRO A 27 1.71 6.07 8.21
N LEU A 28 1.66 5.05 7.34
CA LEU A 28 2.12 5.17 5.96
C LEU A 28 1.25 6.12 5.12
N ALA A 29 -0.07 6.05 5.29
CA ALA A 29 -1.00 6.99 4.65
C ALA A 29 -0.76 8.43 5.14
N ASN A 30 -0.57 8.61 6.46
CA ASN A 30 -0.29 9.91 7.06
C ASN A 30 1.07 10.48 6.65
N ALA A 31 2.10 9.64 6.52
CA ALA A 31 3.43 10.03 6.05
C ALA A 31 3.37 10.60 4.63
N ILE A 32 2.56 9.99 3.77
CA ILE A 32 2.26 10.48 2.43
C ILE A 32 1.50 11.81 2.48
N ALA A 33 0.42 11.91 3.26
CA ALA A 33 -0.40 13.11 3.35
C ALA A 33 0.37 14.33 3.89
N ARG A 34 1.30 14.09 4.82
CA ARG A 34 2.16 15.13 5.43
C ARG A 34 3.44 15.40 4.65
N ASN A 35 3.63 14.75 3.49
CA ASN A 35 4.86 14.79 2.70
C ASN A 35 6.14 14.49 3.51
N ARG A 36 6.03 13.61 4.52
CA ARG A 36 7.12 13.15 5.39
C ARG A 36 7.40 11.68 5.14
N VAL A 37 7.87 11.38 3.93
CA VAL A 37 8.12 10.02 3.48
C VAL A 37 9.52 9.59 3.93
N PRO A 38 9.68 8.43 4.60
CA PRO A 38 11.00 7.92 4.97
C PRO A 38 11.80 7.52 3.74
N HIS A 39 13.11 7.72 3.77
CA HIS A 39 14.00 7.34 2.67
C HIS A 39 14.04 5.83 2.41
N ALA A 40 13.79 5.01 3.44
CA ALA A 40 13.74 3.56 3.34
C ALA A 40 12.66 3.00 4.28
N LEU A 41 12.01 1.91 3.83
CA LEU A 41 11.01 1.18 4.61
C LEU A 41 11.37 -0.31 4.62
N LEU A 42 11.56 -0.87 5.81
CA LEU A 42 11.77 -2.31 6.00
C LEU A 42 10.49 -2.96 6.54
N LEU A 43 9.86 -3.82 5.73
CA LEU A 43 8.68 -4.59 6.14
C LEU A 43 9.10 -6.02 6.51
N THR A 44 8.88 -6.44 7.76
CA THR A 44 9.28 -7.75 8.29
C THR A 44 8.07 -8.58 8.73
N GLY A 45 8.24 -9.90 8.83
CA GLY A 45 7.19 -10.83 9.31
C GLY A 45 7.03 -12.12 8.48
N PRO A 46 6.14 -13.06 8.89
CA PRO A 46 5.94 -14.38 8.27
C PRO A 46 5.46 -14.34 6.81
N ARG A 47 5.63 -15.43 6.05
CA ARG A 47 5.13 -15.49 4.65
C ARG A 47 3.60 -15.33 4.61
N GLY A 48 3.08 -14.65 3.58
CA GLY A 48 1.64 -14.45 3.39
C GLY A 48 1.01 -13.25 4.10
N VAL A 49 1.68 -12.61 5.06
CA VAL A 49 1.11 -11.48 5.85
C VAL A 49 0.96 -10.15 5.09
N GLY A 50 1.17 -10.12 3.77
CA GLY A 50 0.91 -8.93 2.96
C GLY A 50 2.05 -7.90 2.83
N LYS A 51 3.25 -8.15 3.35
CA LYS A 51 4.42 -7.22 3.26
C LYS A 51 4.65 -6.62 1.86
N THR A 52 4.82 -7.47 0.86
CA THR A 52 5.05 -7.04 -0.53
C THR A 52 3.80 -6.40 -1.16
N SER A 53 2.61 -6.71 -0.65
CA SER A 53 1.39 -6.02 -1.07
C SER A 53 1.31 -4.61 -0.48
N CYS A 54 1.62 -4.43 0.81
CA CYS A 54 1.69 -3.12 1.46
C CYS A 54 2.72 -2.21 0.79
N ALA A 55 3.94 -2.71 0.53
CA ALA A 55 4.97 -1.96 -0.19
C ALA A 55 4.48 -1.47 -1.56
N ARG A 56 3.71 -2.30 -2.28
CA ARG A 56 3.17 -1.96 -3.59
C ARG A 56 2.08 -0.89 -3.51
N VAL A 57 1.16 -1.02 -2.55
CA VAL A 57 0.13 -0.01 -2.30
C VAL A 57 0.78 1.33 -1.94
N PHE A 58 1.81 1.31 -1.10
CA PHE A 58 2.59 2.50 -0.72
C PHE A 58 3.27 3.15 -1.92
N ALA A 59 4.00 2.38 -2.74
CA ALA A 59 4.63 2.87 -3.95
C ALA A 59 3.62 3.43 -4.97
N LYS A 60 2.46 2.77 -5.12
CA LYS A 60 1.37 3.24 -5.97
C LYS A 60 0.81 4.58 -5.49
N ALA A 61 0.62 4.73 -4.18
CA ALA A 61 0.18 5.98 -3.60
C ALA A 61 1.24 7.09 -3.80
N LEU A 62 2.53 6.79 -3.59
CA LEU A 62 3.64 7.71 -3.83
C LEU A 62 3.72 8.22 -5.27
N ASN A 63 3.55 7.34 -6.26
CA ASN A 63 3.68 7.66 -7.68
C ASN A 63 2.35 8.09 -8.33
N CYS A 64 1.28 8.27 -7.56
CA CYS A 64 0.00 8.67 -8.11
C CYS A 64 0.11 10.09 -8.71
N THR A 65 0.04 10.17 -10.04
CA THR A 65 0.10 11.43 -10.82
C THR A 65 -1.20 12.22 -10.78
N GLY A 66 -2.30 11.56 -10.42
CA GLY A 66 -3.60 12.17 -10.15
C GLY A 66 -3.86 12.36 -8.66
N ARG A 67 -2.82 12.62 -7.85
CA ARG A 67 -3.07 13.30 -6.58
C ARG A 67 -3.62 14.66 -6.99
N SER A 68 -4.93 14.83 -6.87
CA SER A 68 -5.54 16.13 -6.67
C SER A 68 -4.93 16.71 -5.39
N ILE A 69 -3.68 17.16 -5.49
CA ILE A 69 -3.21 18.32 -4.77
C ILE A 69 -4.03 19.42 -5.45
N ASP A 70 -5.24 19.63 -4.95
CA ASP A 70 -6.21 20.56 -5.54
C ASP A 70 -5.64 21.98 -5.59
N SER A 71 -6.21 22.76 -6.52
CA SER A 71 -6.36 24.23 -6.55
C SER A 71 -5.22 25.07 -7.13
#